data_AF-A0A955YEV1-F1
#
_entry.id   AF-A0A955YEV1-F1
#
_cell.length_a   1.000
_cell.length_b   1.000
_cell.length_c   1.000
_cell.angle_alpha   90.00
_cell.angle_beta   90.00
_cell.angle_gamma   90.00
#
_symmetry.space_group_name_H-M   'P 1'
#
loop_
_entity.id
_entity.type
_entity.pdbx_description
1 polymer ?
#
loop_
_entity_poly.entity_id
_entity_poly.type
_entity_poly.pdbx_seq_one_letter_code
_entity_poly.pdbx_strand_id
1 'polypeptide(L)'
;MTQTVKRGGSWLKLAALSTSVVGGASLFWLTQETSVVASAHARDVAADVAKVGLPHGVDMDLRSDTIRRPWSYIPPQCYTRTQTDAGGQVESGVPAHNPCYACHQDSRAPNFLDDADAQTAWSFAEPAVENPWSNLFRDRRAQAEALRDEDVDAYVRGDNYFDPDGSITLARVLREVPTGWDSNADGRWSGYTPDCYFDFDAEGFDRDPAGRDTGWRVFAYYPFLGTFFPTNGATDDVLIRLPAAFRAREDGTPDRAVYAANLAIVEAVIRQSDIAIAPTDEAPLGVDLDGDGELGTAVQVRYRDPLAHPAAGDPSPPLTYVGRARTLLAEGDVHIGAGRYPEGTEFLHSVRYLGVGGDGRVGMAQRMKELRYMVKTGFQDARTLRMAAYEEVMERRRFPDRLRHIVGTVERGVVNGQGWRLQGFIEDAHGALRPQTLEESTVCVGCHSGIGAITDGTFAFPRRFAHGTFRDGWYHWRERGFEGVGDPTRADGRGEFATYVRAVGGGDEFRGNDEVRSRFFDEHGQEHREAFEALRGDLSTLLLPSPARARALNVAYWVTVREQSFWQGRDASVTPAVNVHARVELDAATGVEEPLAGPGPRLGLP
;
A
#
# COMPACT_ATOMS: atom_id res chain seq x y z
N MET A 1 -76.43 40.93 15.60
CA MET A 1 -76.20 39.60 15.03
C MET A 1 -74.69 39.40 14.97
N THR A 2 -74.10 39.14 16.13
CA THR A 2 -73.82 37.80 16.71
C THR A 2 -72.57 37.21 16.09
N GLN A 3 -71.50 36.95 16.81
CA GLN A 3 -71.16 37.14 18.24
C GLN A 3 -69.68 36.67 18.29
N THR A 4 -68.75 37.48 18.81
CA THR A 4 -68.03 37.24 20.10
C THR A 4 -67.23 35.93 20.18
N VAL A 5 -66.03 35.82 20.76
CA VAL A 5 -65.32 36.58 21.80
C VAL A 5 -63.91 35.95 21.89
N LYS A 6 -62.78 36.70 21.94
CA LYS A 6 -62.13 37.28 23.16
C LYS A 6 -61.64 36.19 24.14
N ARG A 7 -60.35 36.07 24.47
CA ARG A 7 -59.61 36.74 25.58
C ARG A 7 -58.26 35.98 25.68
N GLY A 8 -57.11 36.56 26.00
CA GLY A 8 -56.80 37.73 26.83
C GLY A 8 -56.12 37.28 28.12
N GLY A 9 -54.97 37.87 28.49
CA GLY A 9 -54.38 37.65 29.82
C GLY A 9 -52.94 38.11 30.00
N SER A 10 -52.75 39.42 30.18
CA SER A 10 -51.57 40.06 30.79
C SER A 10 -51.86 40.34 32.26
N TRP A 11 -50.92 40.15 33.20
CA TRP A 11 -50.72 40.90 34.47
C TRP A 11 -49.29 40.59 34.99
N LEU A 12 -48.35 41.53 35.17
CA LEU A 12 -48.15 42.61 36.16
C LEU A 12 -47.48 42.20 37.52
N LYS A 13 -46.30 42.81 37.74
CA LYS A 13 -45.73 43.45 38.96
C LYS A 13 -45.05 42.65 40.11
N LEU A 14 -43.77 43.02 40.29
CA LEU A 14 -43.04 43.49 41.50
C LEU A 14 -43.14 42.72 42.84
N ALA A 15 -41.97 42.31 43.37
CA ALA A 15 -41.37 42.84 44.61
C ALA A 15 -40.00 42.19 44.90
N ALA A 16 -39.13 42.95 45.56
CA ALA A 16 -37.74 42.64 45.91
C ALA A 16 -37.57 42.13 47.37
N LEU A 17 -36.38 41.57 47.66
CA LEU A 17 -35.64 41.36 48.94
C LEU A 17 -35.12 39.89 49.01
N SER A 18 -33.85 39.58 48.75
CA SER A 18 -32.60 39.81 49.54
C SER A 18 -32.10 38.50 50.18
N THR A 19 -30.84 38.14 49.87
CA THR A 19 -29.85 37.34 50.66
C THR A 19 -30.28 35.92 51.10
N SER A 20 -29.60 34.82 50.80
CA SER A 20 -28.18 34.52 51.07
C SER A 20 -27.77 33.16 50.47
N VAL A 21 -26.55 33.09 49.93
CA VAL A 21 -25.55 31.98 49.98
C VAL A 21 -25.98 30.56 49.56
N VAL A 22 -25.41 30.07 48.44
CA VAL A 22 -24.39 29.01 48.31
C VAL A 22 -24.09 28.89 46.81
N GLY A 23 -22.83 29.14 46.42
CA GLY A 23 -22.39 29.19 45.02
C GLY A 23 -22.25 27.82 44.38
N GLY A 24 -22.84 27.68 43.18
CA GLY A 24 -22.71 26.51 42.31
C GLY A 24 -22.78 26.91 40.83
N ALA A 25 -21.70 26.57 40.13
CA ALA A 25 -21.57 26.17 38.71
C ALA A 25 -21.85 27.14 37.53
N SER A 26 -20.78 27.26 36.72
CA SER A 26 -20.74 27.34 35.25
C SER A 26 -20.98 28.69 34.55
N LEU A 27 -19.98 29.17 33.77
CA LEU A 27 -19.95 29.07 32.30
C LEU A 27 -18.77 29.88 31.70
N PHE A 28 -18.01 29.20 30.83
CA PHE A 28 -17.41 29.66 29.57
C PHE A 28 -16.56 30.93 29.54
N TRP A 29 -15.26 30.78 29.29
CA TRP A 29 -14.45 31.52 28.29
C TRP A 29 -13.01 31.00 28.39
N LEU A 30 -12.66 29.96 27.64
CA LEU A 30 -11.26 29.55 27.39
C LEU A 30 -11.21 28.39 26.38
N THR A 31 -11.36 28.69 25.09
CA THR A 31 -10.91 27.81 23.98
C THR A 31 -10.88 28.60 22.66
N GLN A 32 -9.83 29.41 22.45
CA GLN A 32 -9.52 29.90 21.09
C GLN A 32 -8.04 30.14 20.80
N GLU A 33 -7.12 29.71 21.66
CA GLU A 33 -5.68 30.00 21.47
C GLU A 33 -4.82 28.80 21.04
N THR A 34 -5.36 27.58 21.01
CA THR A 34 -4.56 26.38 20.64
C THR A 34 -4.71 25.92 19.19
N SER A 35 -5.70 26.41 18.43
CA SER A 35 -5.84 26.11 16.98
C SER A 35 -5.19 27.13 16.04
N VAL A 36 -4.75 28.27 16.58
CA VAL A 36 -4.11 29.35 15.80
C VAL A 36 -2.64 29.04 15.56
N VAL A 37 -1.96 28.30 16.44
CA VAL A 37 -0.50 28.10 16.33
C VAL A 37 -0.13 27.08 15.24
N ALA A 38 -0.89 26.00 15.07
CA ALA A 38 -0.66 25.03 13.99
C ALA A 38 -1.08 25.55 12.60
N SER A 39 -2.17 26.33 12.54
CA SER A 39 -2.65 26.94 11.28
C SER A 39 -1.85 28.18 10.86
N ALA A 40 -1.27 28.92 11.83
CA ALA A 40 -0.33 30.00 11.56
C ALA A 40 1.01 29.45 11.04
N HIS A 41 1.55 28.37 11.63
CA HIS A 41 2.79 27.78 11.13
C HIS A 41 2.66 27.11 9.75
N ALA A 42 1.53 26.47 9.43
CA ALA A 42 1.29 25.98 8.07
C ALA A 42 1.17 27.14 7.04
N ARG A 43 0.61 28.29 7.46
CA ARG A 43 0.57 29.51 6.64
C ARG A 43 1.93 30.19 6.51
N ASP A 44 2.76 30.18 7.55
CA ASP A 44 4.11 30.73 7.53
C ASP A 44 5.06 29.88 6.69
N VAL A 45 4.97 28.54 6.77
CA VAL A 45 5.69 27.63 5.87
C VAL A 45 5.20 27.83 4.43
N ALA A 46 3.89 27.96 4.19
CA ALA A 46 3.37 28.27 2.85
C ALA A 46 3.84 29.64 2.33
N ALA A 47 4.03 30.64 3.21
CA ALA A 47 4.52 31.97 2.86
C ALA A 47 6.04 32.00 2.60
N ASP A 48 6.83 31.23 3.35
CA ASP A 48 8.27 31.10 3.10
C ASP A 48 8.55 30.22 1.87
N VAL A 49 7.74 29.19 1.62
CA VAL A 49 7.79 28.36 0.40
C VAL A 49 7.33 29.13 -0.85
N ALA A 50 6.36 30.04 -0.72
CA ALA A 50 5.97 30.95 -1.80
C ALA A 50 7.12 31.91 -2.21
N LYS A 51 8.05 32.23 -1.27
CA LYS A 51 9.27 32.99 -1.59
C LYS A 51 10.33 32.13 -2.29
N VAL A 52 10.32 30.81 -2.10
CA VAL A 52 11.24 29.83 -2.74
C VAL A 52 10.79 29.48 -4.18
N GLY A 53 9.63 29.97 -4.62
CA GLY A 53 9.18 29.83 -6.01
C GLY A 53 8.77 28.41 -6.42
N LEU A 54 8.35 27.58 -5.46
CA LEU A 54 7.78 26.26 -5.81
C LEU A 54 6.55 26.45 -6.70
N PRO A 55 6.42 25.69 -7.81
CA PRO A 55 5.27 25.82 -8.71
C PRO A 55 3.97 25.58 -7.95
N HIS A 56 2.93 26.33 -8.27
CA HIS A 56 1.57 26.03 -7.84
C HIS A 56 0.85 25.39 -9.02
N GLY A 57 0.52 24.10 -8.90
CA GLY A 57 -0.29 23.38 -9.88
C GLY A 57 -1.65 24.07 -10.07
N VAL A 58 -2.19 23.98 -11.29
CA VAL A 58 -3.56 24.42 -11.60
C VAL A 58 -4.54 23.45 -10.93
N ASP A 59 -5.70 23.94 -10.47
CA ASP A 59 -6.82 23.07 -10.07
C ASP A 59 -7.07 22.01 -11.16
N MET A 60 -6.88 20.74 -10.80
CA MET A 60 -7.11 19.61 -11.70
C MET A 60 -8.60 19.27 -11.75
N ASP A 61 -9.16 19.09 -12.95
CA ASP A 61 -10.52 18.53 -13.09
C ASP A 61 -10.49 17.04 -12.76
N LEU A 62 -10.80 16.69 -11.52
CA LEU A 62 -10.78 15.31 -11.04
C LEU A 62 -11.92 14.45 -11.62
N ARG A 63 -12.89 15.06 -12.31
CA ARG A 63 -14.00 14.35 -12.95
C ARG A 63 -13.64 13.78 -14.33
N SER A 64 -12.46 14.12 -14.85
CA SER A 64 -12.02 13.61 -16.14
C SER A 64 -11.87 12.08 -16.11
N ASP A 65 -12.55 11.42 -17.04
CA ASP A 65 -12.42 9.99 -17.35
C ASP A 65 -11.40 9.73 -18.47
N THR A 66 -10.62 10.76 -18.85
CA THR A 66 -9.67 10.68 -19.95
C THR A 66 -8.28 10.35 -19.42
N ILE A 67 -7.71 9.26 -19.92
CA ILE A 67 -6.30 8.91 -19.70
C ILE A 67 -5.49 9.51 -20.86
N ARG A 68 -4.70 10.55 -20.59
CA ARG A 68 -3.93 11.27 -21.64
C ARG A 68 -2.83 10.40 -22.23
N ARG A 69 -2.23 9.55 -21.40
CA ARG A 69 -1.21 8.56 -21.80
C ARG A 69 -1.74 7.16 -21.51
N PRO A 70 -2.39 6.49 -22.49
CA PRO A 70 -3.05 5.20 -22.26
C PRO A 70 -2.11 4.07 -21.80
N TRP A 71 -0.79 4.22 -21.94
CA TRP A 71 0.24 3.28 -21.46
C TRP A 71 0.83 3.66 -20.09
N SER A 72 0.28 4.66 -19.38
CA SER A 72 0.70 5.07 -18.03
C SER A 72 0.53 3.97 -16.95
N TYR A 73 -0.08 2.84 -17.29
CA TYR A 73 -0.03 1.66 -16.41
C TYR A 73 1.33 0.96 -16.43
N ILE A 74 2.21 1.23 -17.40
CA ILE A 74 3.56 0.66 -17.42
C ILE A 74 4.44 1.45 -16.46
N PRO A 75 4.87 0.87 -15.33
CA PRO A 75 5.61 1.60 -14.30
C PRO A 75 6.96 2.13 -14.82
N PRO A 76 7.51 3.21 -14.22
CA PRO A 76 8.77 3.81 -14.65
C PRO A 76 9.95 2.83 -14.64
N GLN A 77 9.90 1.83 -13.76
CA GLN A 77 10.90 0.78 -13.60
C GLN A 77 11.09 -0.04 -14.88
N CYS A 78 10.05 -0.19 -15.71
CA CYS A 78 10.12 -0.93 -16.97
C CYS A 78 11.03 -0.24 -18.00
N TYR A 79 11.30 1.06 -17.86
CA TYR A 79 12.18 1.82 -18.74
C TYR A 79 13.63 1.86 -18.25
N THR A 80 13.99 1.06 -17.24
CA THR A 80 15.37 0.99 -16.73
C THR A 80 16.38 0.65 -17.82
N ARG A 81 17.57 1.24 -17.74
CA ARG A 81 18.71 0.81 -18.55
C ARG A 81 19.40 -0.35 -17.84
N THR A 82 19.58 -1.46 -18.53
CA THR A 82 20.19 -2.67 -17.98
C THR A 82 21.70 -2.74 -18.27
N GLN A 83 22.16 -2.20 -19.40
CA GLN A 83 23.59 -2.11 -19.75
C GLN A 83 24.02 -0.64 -19.77
N THR A 84 24.82 -0.24 -18.79
CA THR A 84 25.39 1.11 -18.71
C THR A 84 26.84 1.06 -18.26
N ASP A 85 27.70 1.88 -18.87
CA ASP A 85 29.06 2.12 -18.40
C ASP A 85 29.09 2.90 -17.08
N ALA A 86 30.29 3.11 -16.52
CA ALA A 86 30.48 3.87 -15.28
C ALA A 86 30.03 5.34 -15.38
N GLY A 87 29.88 5.88 -16.60
CA GLY A 87 29.36 7.22 -16.89
C GLY A 87 27.86 7.25 -17.18
N GLY A 88 27.16 6.12 -17.10
CA GLY A 88 25.72 5.98 -17.36
C GLY A 88 25.32 5.96 -18.85
N GLN A 89 26.28 5.82 -19.76
CA GLN A 89 26.02 5.64 -21.19
C GLN A 89 25.75 4.18 -21.50
N VAL A 90 24.90 3.91 -22.49
CA VAL A 90 24.63 2.54 -22.92
C VAL A 90 25.88 1.98 -23.58
N GLU A 91 26.42 0.90 -23.03
CA GLU A 91 27.62 0.24 -23.56
C GLU A 91 27.36 -1.26 -23.71
N SER A 92 27.38 -1.72 -24.96
CA SER A 92 27.26 -3.14 -25.29
C SER A 92 28.52 -3.89 -24.88
N GLY A 93 28.37 -5.02 -24.18
CA GLY A 93 29.50 -5.84 -23.71
C GLY A 93 29.83 -5.67 -22.22
N VAL A 94 29.15 -4.75 -21.52
CA VAL A 94 29.15 -4.67 -20.06
C VAL A 94 28.10 -5.64 -19.50
N PRO A 95 28.36 -6.31 -18.34
CA PRO A 95 27.36 -7.15 -17.68
C PRO A 95 26.05 -6.39 -17.44
N ALA A 96 24.92 -7.02 -17.75
CA ALA A 96 23.62 -6.41 -17.54
C ALA A 96 23.21 -6.42 -16.06
N HIS A 97 22.71 -5.29 -15.58
CA HIS A 97 21.93 -5.21 -14.35
C HIS A 97 20.49 -5.64 -14.63
N ASN A 98 19.90 -6.39 -13.72
CA ASN A 98 18.55 -6.93 -13.87
C ASN A 98 17.70 -6.55 -12.66
N PRO A 99 17.00 -5.41 -12.68
CA PRO A 99 15.91 -5.11 -11.75
C PRO A 99 14.58 -5.76 -12.17
N CYS A 100 14.44 -6.15 -13.43
CA CYS A 100 13.20 -6.67 -14.03
C CYS A 100 12.69 -7.93 -13.33
N TYR A 101 13.59 -8.79 -12.87
CA TYR A 101 13.25 -10.06 -12.21
C TYR A 101 12.44 -9.92 -10.91
N ALA A 102 12.46 -8.75 -10.27
CA ALA A 102 11.65 -8.50 -9.09
C ALA A 102 10.15 -8.53 -9.44
N CYS A 103 9.80 -8.14 -10.67
CA CYS A 103 8.42 -8.10 -11.18
C CYS A 103 8.10 -9.30 -12.08
N HIS A 104 9.00 -9.57 -13.02
CA HIS A 104 8.82 -10.54 -14.10
C HIS A 104 9.46 -11.87 -13.75
N GLN A 105 8.67 -12.91 -13.53
CA GLN A 105 9.14 -14.21 -13.08
C GLN A 105 8.21 -15.32 -13.57
N ASP A 106 8.64 -16.57 -13.45
CA ASP A 106 7.71 -17.70 -13.58
C ASP A 106 6.62 -17.56 -12.51
N SER A 107 5.38 -17.63 -12.95
CA SER A 107 4.23 -17.43 -12.06
C SER A 107 3.96 -18.68 -11.22
N ARG A 108 3.18 -18.50 -10.16
CA ARG A 108 2.69 -19.60 -9.33
C ARG A 108 1.20 -19.49 -9.15
N ALA A 109 0.50 -20.63 -9.28
CA ALA A 109 -0.94 -20.69 -9.08
C ALA A 109 -1.35 -20.02 -7.76
N PRO A 110 -2.35 -19.13 -7.77
CA PRO A 110 -3.37 -18.95 -8.81
C PRO A 110 -3.00 -17.93 -9.91
N ASN A 111 -1.79 -17.39 -9.90
CA ASN A 111 -1.27 -16.63 -11.05
C ASN A 111 -0.81 -17.62 -12.14
N PHE A 112 -1.16 -17.33 -13.38
CA PHE A 112 -0.81 -18.15 -14.56
C PHE A 112 -0.15 -17.31 -15.66
N LEU A 113 0.26 -16.08 -15.33
CA LEU A 113 0.95 -15.19 -16.26
C LEU A 113 2.46 -15.37 -16.08
N ASP A 114 3.03 -16.29 -16.86
CA ASP A 114 4.48 -16.50 -16.92
C ASP A 114 5.11 -15.45 -17.83
N ASP A 115 5.81 -14.48 -17.23
CA ASP A 115 6.35 -13.30 -17.92
C ASP A 115 7.86 -13.10 -17.73
N ALA A 116 8.58 -14.15 -17.32
CA ALA A 116 10.03 -14.11 -17.13
C ALA A 116 10.81 -13.72 -18.40
N ASP A 117 10.23 -13.92 -19.59
CA ASP A 117 10.80 -13.51 -20.88
C ASP A 117 10.97 -11.99 -20.98
N ALA A 118 10.15 -11.20 -20.27
CA ALA A 118 10.26 -9.74 -20.23
C ALA A 118 11.58 -9.25 -19.60
N GLN A 119 12.37 -10.13 -18.97
CA GLN A 119 13.70 -9.78 -18.48
C GLN A 119 14.74 -9.64 -19.61
N THR A 120 14.57 -10.31 -20.74
CA THR A 120 15.62 -10.44 -21.78
C THR A 120 15.42 -9.51 -22.98
N ALA A 121 14.21 -8.95 -23.16
CA ALA A 121 13.91 -8.01 -24.24
C ALA A 121 12.85 -6.96 -23.85
N TRP A 122 12.91 -5.78 -24.48
CA TRP A 122 11.91 -4.73 -24.36
C TRP A 122 10.68 -4.97 -25.24
N SER A 123 9.87 -5.96 -24.86
CA SER A 123 8.63 -6.35 -25.56
C SER A 123 7.43 -5.48 -25.20
N PHE A 124 7.50 -4.19 -25.52
CA PHE A 124 6.39 -3.24 -25.35
C PHE A 124 5.43 -3.25 -26.54
N ALA A 125 4.26 -2.64 -26.38
CA ALA A 125 3.46 -2.20 -27.53
C ALA A 125 4.14 -0.98 -28.19
N GLU A 126 4.05 -0.80 -29.52
CA GLU A 126 4.70 0.33 -30.21
C GLU A 126 4.38 1.70 -29.55
N PRO A 127 3.13 2.04 -29.18
CA PRO A 127 2.84 3.32 -28.53
C PRO A 127 3.51 3.50 -27.15
N ALA A 128 3.87 2.40 -26.50
CA ALA A 128 4.42 2.39 -25.14
C ALA A 128 5.96 2.53 -25.10
N VAL A 129 6.64 2.59 -26.26
CA VAL A 129 8.11 2.74 -26.28
C VAL A 129 8.59 4.08 -25.73
N GLU A 130 7.73 5.10 -25.71
CA GLU A 130 8.02 6.40 -25.13
C GLU A 130 7.75 6.41 -23.64
N ASN A 131 8.78 6.75 -22.85
CA ASN A 131 8.68 6.85 -21.41
C ASN A 131 7.78 8.05 -21.02
N PRO A 132 6.64 7.83 -20.36
CA PRO A 132 5.74 8.91 -20.00
C PRO A 132 6.19 9.70 -18.76
N TRP A 133 7.18 9.19 -18.03
CA TRP A 133 7.53 9.60 -16.67
C TRP A 133 8.56 10.74 -16.64
N SER A 134 8.17 11.92 -17.13
CA SER A 134 9.07 13.07 -17.22
C SER A 134 9.64 13.56 -15.88
N ASN A 135 9.01 13.23 -14.75
CA ASN A 135 9.51 13.61 -13.42
C ASN A 135 10.83 12.93 -13.05
N LEU A 136 11.19 11.82 -13.69
CA LEU A 136 12.48 11.14 -13.52
C LEU A 136 13.66 11.97 -14.05
N PHE A 137 13.41 12.86 -15.01
CA PHE A 137 14.46 13.63 -15.68
C PHE A 137 14.61 15.05 -15.12
N ARG A 138 13.86 15.41 -14.08
CA ARG A 138 13.90 16.74 -13.47
C ARG A 138 14.99 16.84 -12.42
N ASP A 139 15.73 17.95 -12.46
CA ASP A 139 16.68 18.31 -11.41
C ASP A 139 15.97 19.12 -10.32
N ARG A 140 15.95 18.57 -9.10
CA ARG A 140 15.32 19.17 -7.92
C ARG A 140 16.34 19.62 -6.88
N ARG A 141 17.64 19.63 -7.20
CA ARG A 141 18.72 20.00 -6.25
C ARG A 141 18.55 21.41 -5.70
N ALA A 142 18.26 22.38 -6.56
CA ALA A 142 18.08 23.77 -6.14
C ALA A 142 16.93 23.92 -5.13
N GLN A 143 15.83 23.18 -5.29
CA GLN A 143 14.71 23.15 -4.35
C GLN A 143 15.08 22.43 -3.05
N ALA A 144 15.82 21.32 -3.14
CA ALA A 144 16.34 20.60 -1.98
C ALA A 144 17.32 21.44 -1.15
N GLU A 145 18.17 22.24 -1.78
CA GLU A 145 19.12 23.13 -1.12
C GLU A 145 18.46 24.41 -0.55
N ALA A 146 17.34 24.85 -1.15
CA ALA A 146 16.66 26.08 -0.73
C ALA A 146 15.76 25.92 0.50
N LEU A 147 15.25 24.72 0.76
CA LEU A 147 14.40 24.44 1.91
C LEU A 147 15.25 24.07 3.13
N ARG A 148 14.92 24.65 4.29
CA ARG A 148 15.62 24.33 5.54
C ARG A 148 15.12 23.00 6.08
N ASP A 149 16.01 22.24 6.70
CA ASP A 149 15.69 20.98 7.36
C ASP A 149 14.53 21.12 8.35
N GLU A 150 14.46 22.21 9.11
CA GLU A 150 13.39 22.44 10.08
C GLU A 150 12.01 22.60 9.43
N ASP A 151 11.95 23.21 8.23
CA ASP A 151 10.70 23.42 7.50
C ASP A 151 10.19 22.08 6.93
N VAL A 152 11.12 21.25 6.42
CA VAL A 152 10.81 19.89 5.94
C VAL A 152 10.34 19.01 7.11
N ASP A 153 11.05 19.03 8.23
CA ASP A 153 10.73 18.25 9.42
C ASP A 153 9.40 18.71 10.06
N ALA A 154 9.07 20.00 9.99
CA ALA A 154 7.77 20.52 10.40
C ALA A 154 6.65 20.09 9.46
N TYR A 155 6.87 20.15 8.15
CA TYR A 155 5.91 19.71 7.15
C TYR A 155 5.51 18.25 7.33
N VAL A 156 6.48 17.33 7.39
CA VAL A 156 6.22 15.88 7.48
C VAL A 156 5.67 15.44 8.84
N ARG A 157 5.90 16.21 9.90
CA ARG A 157 5.25 16.00 11.21
C ARG A 157 3.77 16.36 11.22
N GLY A 158 3.31 17.22 10.31
CA GLY A 158 1.91 17.62 10.25
C GLY A 158 0.99 16.48 9.81
N ASP A 159 -0.12 16.29 10.50
CA ASP A 159 -1.16 15.34 10.13
C ASP A 159 -2.05 15.93 9.02
N ASN A 160 -2.33 15.14 7.98
CA ASN A 160 -3.26 15.47 6.90
C ASN A 160 -4.39 14.45 6.72
N TYR A 161 -4.53 13.53 7.67
CA TYR A 161 -5.55 12.49 7.70
C TYR A 161 -6.61 12.75 8.78
N PHE A 162 -6.20 13.26 9.95
CA PHE A 162 -7.10 13.64 11.04
C PHE A 162 -7.29 15.15 11.15
N ASP A 163 -8.53 15.55 11.42
CA ASP A 163 -8.86 16.89 11.89
C ASP A 163 -8.45 17.04 13.38
N PRO A 164 -8.31 18.27 13.91
CA PRO A 164 -7.91 18.49 15.31
C PRO A 164 -8.84 17.88 16.37
N ASP A 165 -10.08 17.54 16.00
CA ASP A 165 -11.06 16.86 16.86
C ASP A 165 -10.93 15.33 16.84
N GLY A 166 -9.97 14.78 16.08
CA GLY A 166 -9.73 13.35 15.92
C GLY A 166 -10.62 12.68 14.88
N SER A 167 -11.47 13.42 14.17
CA SER A 167 -12.25 12.87 13.06
C SER A 167 -11.41 12.72 11.79
N ILE A 168 -11.75 11.75 10.94
CA ILE A 168 -11.03 11.52 9.69
C ILE A 168 -11.45 12.60 8.66
N THR A 169 -10.52 13.47 8.28
CA THR A 169 -10.75 14.64 7.41
C THR A 169 -11.43 14.21 6.11
N LEU A 170 -10.88 13.19 5.44
CA LEU A 170 -11.38 12.72 4.15
C LEU A 170 -12.78 12.08 4.27
N ALA A 171 -13.05 11.34 5.34
CA ALA A 171 -14.39 10.77 5.59
C ALA A 171 -15.44 11.87 5.77
N ARG A 172 -15.09 12.97 6.45
CA ARG A 172 -15.96 14.14 6.58
C ARG A 172 -16.23 14.80 5.23
N VAL A 173 -15.20 14.99 4.40
CA VAL A 173 -15.33 15.60 3.06
C VAL A 173 -16.20 14.72 2.15
N LEU A 174 -16.05 13.40 2.19
CA LEU A 174 -16.81 12.49 1.32
C LEU A 174 -18.29 12.33 1.70
N ARG A 175 -18.70 12.74 2.91
CA ARG A 175 -20.13 12.83 3.26
C ARG A 175 -20.87 13.92 2.48
N GLU A 176 -20.16 14.98 2.12
CA GLU A 176 -20.65 16.11 1.32
C GLU A 176 -19.70 16.29 0.14
N VAL A 177 -19.77 15.36 -0.82
CA VAL A 177 -18.79 15.26 -1.92
C VAL A 177 -18.64 16.59 -2.64
N PRO A 178 -17.41 17.13 -2.75
CA PRO A 178 -17.17 18.33 -3.53
C PRO A 178 -17.63 18.16 -4.98
N THR A 179 -18.27 19.18 -5.55
CA THR A 179 -18.78 19.14 -6.93
C THR A 179 -17.69 18.84 -7.98
N GLY A 180 -16.43 19.13 -7.68
CA GLY A 180 -15.29 18.80 -8.53
C GLY A 180 -14.78 17.36 -8.41
N TRP A 181 -15.30 16.58 -7.46
CA TRP A 181 -14.95 15.16 -7.22
C TRP A 181 -16.08 14.22 -7.62
N ASP A 182 -17.31 14.75 -7.65
CA ASP A 182 -18.53 14.06 -8.09
C ASP A 182 -18.55 13.93 -9.63
N SER A 183 -18.15 12.76 -10.11
CA SER A 183 -17.98 12.45 -11.53
C SER A 183 -19.31 12.17 -12.24
N ASN A 184 -20.34 11.76 -11.50
CA ASN A 184 -21.65 11.42 -12.06
C ASN A 184 -22.75 12.45 -11.70
N ALA A 185 -22.42 13.47 -10.90
CA ALA A 185 -23.29 14.55 -10.45
C ALA A 185 -24.50 14.08 -9.62
N ASP A 186 -24.36 12.98 -8.86
CA ASP A 186 -25.43 12.44 -8.00
C ASP A 186 -25.36 12.90 -6.52
N GLY A 187 -24.31 13.64 -6.16
CA GLY A 187 -24.06 14.18 -4.83
C GLY A 187 -23.62 13.14 -3.80
N ARG A 188 -23.16 11.95 -4.21
CA ARG A 188 -22.77 10.85 -3.32
C ARG A 188 -21.43 10.25 -3.72
N TRP A 189 -20.66 9.83 -2.73
CA TRP A 189 -19.41 9.13 -2.99
C TRP A 189 -19.69 7.65 -3.24
N SER A 190 -19.32 7.15 -4.42
CA SER A 190 -19.52 5.74 -4.78
C SER A 190 -18.39 4.79 -4.34
N GLY A 191 -17.34 5.30 -3.70
CA GLY A 191 -16.10 4.58 -3.40
C GLY A 191 -15.88 4.25 -1.93
N TYR A 192 -14.62 3.94 -1.60
CA TYR A 192 -14.19 3.75 -0.23
C TYR A 192 -14.27 5.07 0.55
N THR A 193 -14.90 5.01 1.72
CA THR A 193 -14.88 6.11 2.69
C THR A 193 -13.96 5.71 3.84
N PRO A 194 -12.88 6.47 4.11
CA PRO A 194 -11.93 6.12 5.16
C PRO A 194 -12.55 5.94 6.53
N ASP A 195 -12.19 4.85 7.21
CA ASP A 195 -12.75 4.45 8.51
C ASP A 195 -11.72 3.76 9.43
N CYS A 196 -10.44 3.82 9.07
CA CYS A 196 -9.32 3.32 9.87
C CYS A 196 -8.74 4.44 10.73
N TYR A 197 -8.58 4.22 12.03
CA TYR A 197 -8.04 5.24 12.94
C TYR A 197 -6.54 5.11 13.19
N PHE A 198 -5.90 4.06 12.66
CA PHE A 198 -4.49 3.75 12.91
C PHE A 198 -4.15 3.70 14.41
N ASP A 199 -5.13 3.35 15.25
CA ASP A 199 -4.98 3.16 16.70
C ASP A 199 -4.99 1.67 17.00
N PHE A 200 -3.81 1.05 16.86
CA PHE A 200 -3.66 -0.38 16.97
C PHE A 200 -3.44 -0.83 18.41
N ASP A 201 -4.10 -1.92 18.78
CA ASP A 201 -3.80 -2.62 20.02
C ASP A 201 -2.61 -3.58 19.90
N ALA A 202 -2.34 -4.31 20.97
CA ALA A 202 -1.21 -5.23 21.06
C ALA A 202 -1.27 -6.41 20.06
N GLU A 203 -2.43 -6.70 19.48
CA GLU A 203 -2.63 -7.75 18.48
C GLU A 203 -2.82 -7.17 17.07
N GLY A 204 -2.63 -5.86 16.91
CA GLY A 204 -2.68 -5.15 15.63
C GLY A 204 -4.09 -4.78 15.17
N PHE A 205 -5.13 -4.91 16.01
CA PHE A 205 -6.48 -4.49 15.64
C PHE A 205 -6.65 -2.97 15.81
N ASP A 206 -7.17 -2.33 14.78
CA ASP A 206 -7.50 -0.91 14.78
C ASP A 206 -8.79 -0.65 15.57
N ARG A 207 -8.76 0.40 16.41
CA ARG A 207 -9.88 0.79 17.26
C ARG A 207 -10.36 2.20 16.95
N ASP A 208 -11.66 2.38 16.97
CA ASP A 208 -12.27 3.71 16.88
C ASP A 208 -12.09 4.49 18.20
N PRO A 209 -12.40 5.80 18.23
CA PRO A 209 -12.29 6.62 19.45
C PRO A 209 -13.19 6.17 20.61
N ALA A 210 -14.16 5.28 20.37
CA ALA A 210 -14.98 4.66 21.41
C ALA A 210 -14.39 3.32 21.91
N GLY A 211 -13.22 2.92 21.40
CA GLY A 211 -12.51 1.70 21.76
C GLY A 211 -13.05 0.43 21.07
N ARG A 212 -13.85 0.56 20.01
CA ARG A 212 -14.43 -0.57 19.29
C ARG A 212 -13.57 -0.95 18.09
N ASP A 213 -13.43 -2.25 17.83
CA ASP A 213 -12.70 -2.75 16.67
C ASP A 213 -13.37 -2.29 15.36
N THR A 214 -12.60 -1.64 14.48
CA THR A 214 -13.08 -1.22 13.15
C THR A 214 -13.12 -2.40 12.16
N GLY A 215 -12.42 -3.48 12.51
CA GLY A 215 -12.18 -4.65 11.67
C GLY A 215 -10.88 -4.60 10.89
N TRP A 216 -10.22 -3.44 10.80
CA TRP A 216 -8.89 -3.38 10.22
C TRP A 216 -7.87 -4.02 11.15
N ARG A 217 -6.94 -4.77 10.58
CA ARG A 217 -5.80 -5.35 11.30
C ARG A 217 -4.51 -5.11 10.53
N VAL A 218 -3.52 -4.52 11.18
CA VAL A 218 -2.20 -4.25 10.60
C VAL A 218 -1.29 -5.47 10.70
N PHE A 219 -0.42 -5.66 9.71
CA PHE A 219 0.65 -6.65 9.79
C PHE A 219 1.98 -6.11 9.25
N ALA A 220 3.08 -6.64 9.78
CA ALA A 220 4.43 -6.37 9.29
C ALA A 220 4.80 -7.34 8.15
N TYR A 221 5.61 -6.87 7.20
CA TYR A 221 5.94 -7.59 5.98
C TYR A 221 7.32 -7.18 5.45
N TYR A 222 7.88 -8.00 4.56
CA TYR A 222 9.06 -7.65 3.78
C TYR A 222 8.62 -6.74 2.62
N PRO A 223 9.14 -5.51 2.48
CA PRO A 223 8.75 -4.62 1.40
C PRO A 223 9.08 -5.23 0.05
N PHE A 224 8.35 -4.81 -0.99
CA PHE A 224 8.69 -5.18 -2.36
C PHE A 224 10.05 -4.57 -2.74
N LEU A 225 10.82 -5.30 -3.55
CA LEU A 225 12.20 -4.94 -3.84
C LEU A 225 12.30 -3.65 -4.67
N GLY A 226 13.24 -2.76 -4.31
CA GLY A 226 13.53 -1.55 -5.07
C GLY A 226 12.71 -0.34 -4.66
N THR A 227 11.80 0.10 -5.53
CA THR A 227 11.07 1.37 -5.37
C THR A 227 10.32 1.50 -4.03
N PHE A 228 9.90 0.40 -3.39
CA PHE A 228 9.21 0.41 -2.09
C PHE A 228 10.17 0.43 -0.88
N PHE A 229 11.46 0.66 -1.07
CA PHE A 229 12.39 0.84 0.03
C PHE A 229 12.26 2.24 0.66
N PRO A 230 12.37 2.37 2.00
CA PRO A 230 12.42 3.68 2.65
C PRO A 230 13.61 4.52 2.18
N THR A 231 14.72 3.89 1.83
CA THR A 231 15.86 4.56 1.17
C THR A 231 15.53 5.14 -0.20
N ASN A 232 14.39 4.83 -0.80
CA ASN A 232 13.92 5.41 -2.07
C ASN A 232 12.72 6.34 -1.87
N GLY A 233 12.39 6.67 -0.62
CA GLY A 233 11.34 7.63 -0.27
C GLY A 233 9.97 6.99 -0.06
N ALA A 234 9.88 5.67 -0.04
CA ALA A 234 8.65 4.93 0.22
C ALA A 234 8.70 4.29 1.62
N THR A 235 7.96 4.87 2.58
CA THR A 235 7.56 4.17 3.80
C THR A 235 6.07 3.92 3.73
N ASP A 236 5.65 2.69 3.96
CA ASP A 236 4.26 2.32 3.87
C ASP A 236 3.79 1.36 4.96
N ASP A 237 2.49 1.17 5.08
CA ASP A 237 1.88 0.18 5.97
C ASP A 237 0.74 -0.51 5.24
N VAL A 238 0.44 -1.77 5.60
CA VAL A 238 -0.68 -2.51 5.02
C VAL A 238 -1.56 -3.08 6.12
N LEU A 239 -2.86 -2.88 5.95
CA LEU A 239 -3.90 -3.42 6.81
C LEU A 239 -4.82 -4.29 5.97
N ILE A 240 -5.36 -5.34 6.58
CA ILE A 240 -6.39 -6.19 6.01
C ILE A 240 -7.69 -6.06 6.79
N ARG A 241 -8.82 -6.14 6.09
CA ARG A 241 -10.13 -6.36 6.70
C ARG A 241 -10.90 -7.44 5.93
N LEU A 242 -11.38 -8.44 6.66
CA LEU A 242 -12.31 -9.43 6.10
C LEU A 242 -13.77 -8.97 6.27
N PRO A 243 -14.70 -9.42 5.41
CA PRO A 243 -16.12 -9.09 5.55
C PRO A 243 -16.68 -9.45 6.93
N ALA A 244 -17.76 -8.78 7.34
CA ALA A 244 -18.37 -8.98 8.67
C ALA A 244 -18.67 -10.46 9.00
N ALA A 245 -19.04 -11.28 8.00
CA ALA A 245 -19.30 -12.71 8.20
C ALA A 245 -18.06 -13.51 8.64
N PHE A 246 -16.85 -13.07 8.28
CA PHE A 246 -15.59 -13.69 8.73
C PHE A 246 -15.19 -13.26 10.15
N ARG A 247 -15.91 -12.28 10.72
CA ARG A 247 -15.64 -11.66 12.01
C ARG A 247 -16.70 -11.99 13.06
N ALA A 248 -17.60 -12.92 12.75
CA ALA A 248 -18.78 -13.19 13.54
C ALA A 248 -19.02 -14.69 13.73
N ARG A 249 -19.57 -15.06 14.88
CA ARG A 249 -20.08 -16.41 15.16
C ARG A 249 -21.22 -16.76 14.20
N GLU A 250 -21.63 -18.02 14.20
CA GLU A 250 -22.70 -18.51 13.30
C GLU A 250 -24.02 -17.72 13.42
N ASP A 251 -24.32 -17.20 14.62
CA ASP A 251 -25.50 -16.36 14.89
C ASP A 251 -25.38 -14.89 14.43
N GLY A 252 -24.21 -14.50 13.89
CA GLY A 252 -23.93 -13.14 13.41
C GLY A 252 -23.33 -12.20 14.47
N THR A 253 -23.14 -12.67 15.71
CA THR A 253 -22.52 -11.85 16.77
C THR A 253 -21.02 -11.67 16.49
N PRO A 254 -20.48 -10.43 16.50
CA PRO A 254 -19.05 -10.20 16.34
C PRO A 254 -18.21 -10.94 17.38
N ASP A 255 -17.12 -11.58 16.93
CA ASP A 255 -16.21 -12.33 17.80
C ASP A 255 -14.77 -12.28 17.26
N ARG A 256 -13.87 -11.83 18.11
CA ARG A 256 -12.46 -11.61 17.77
C ARG A 256 -11.66 -12.90 17.62
N ALA A 257 -12.00 -13.95 18.36
CA ALA A 257 -11.34 -15.25 18.20
C ALA A 257 -11.71 -15.88 16.86
N VAL A 258 -12.99 -15.79 16.46
CA VAL A 258 -13.44 -16.18 15.12
C VAL A 258 -12.70 -15.38 14.04
N TYR A 259 -12.56 -14.07 14.22
CA TYR A 259 -11.85 -13.25 13.25
C TYR A 259 -10.36 -13.62 13.15
N ALA A 260 -9.67 -13.77 14.28
CA ALA A 260 -8.27 -14.16 14.31
C ALA A 260 -8.04 -15.52 13.65
N ALA A 261 -8.90 -16.51 13.92
CA ALA A 261 -8.85 -17.82 13.28
C ALA A 261 -9.07 -17.73 11.76
N ASN A 262 -10.08 -16.96 11.30
CA ASN A 262 -10.31 -16.77 9.86
C ASN A 262 -9.15 -16.04 9.16
N LEU A 263 -8.48 -15.09 9.82
CA LEU A 263 -7.26 -14.47 9.27
C LEU A 263 -6.12 -15.48 9.12
N ALA A 264 -5.92 -16.36 10.09
CA ALA A 264 -4.92 -17.43 10.01
C ALA A 264 -5.26 -18.46 8.92
N ILE A 265 -6.53 -18.82 8.76
CA ILE A 265 -7.02 -19.69 7.68
C ILE A 265 -6.77 -19.04 6.32
N VAL A 266 -7.09 -17.74 6.16
CA VAL A 266 -6.80 -17.01 4.93
C VAL A 266 -5.29 -16.96 4.68
N GLU A 267 -4.47 -16.72 5.70
CA GLU A 267 -3.01 -16.78 5.55
C GLU A 267 -2.53 -18.16 5.10
N ALA A 268 -3.06 -19.25 5.67
CA ALA A 268 -2.74 -20.62 5.27
C ALA A 268 -3.14 -20.89 3.82
N VAL A 269 -4.33 -20.45 3.42
CA VAL A 269 -4.82 -20.57 2.03
C VAL A 269 -3.93 -19.78 1.07
N ILE A 270 -3.56 -18.54 1.42
CA ILE A 270 -2.74 -17.68 0.56
C ILE A 270 -1.32 -18.21 0.44
N ARG A 271 -0.69 -18.62 1.54
CA ARG A 271 0.66 -19.18 1.53
C ARG A 271 0.71 -20.60 1.00
N GLN A 272 -0.40 -21.33 1.07
CA GLN A 272 -0.50 -22.77 0.80
C GLN A 272 0.45 -23.58 1.70
N SER A 273 0.49 -23.20 2.98
CA SER A 273 1.37 -23.79 3.99
C SER A 273 0.70 -23.72 5.36
N ASP A 274 1.13 -24.59 6.28
CA ASP A 274 0.70 -24.53 7.67
C ASP A 274 1.10 -23.20 8.30
N ILE A 275 0.24 -22.65 9.15
CA ILE A 275 0.44 -21.37 9.83
C ILE A 275 0.36 -21.59 11.33
N ALA A 276 1.45 -21.33 12.05
CA ALA A 276 1.43 -21.34 13.50
C ALA A 276 0.52 -20.22 14.04
N ILE A 277 -0.23 -20.53 15.09
CA ILE A 277 -1.14 -19.61 15.78
C ILE A 277 -0.94 -19.69 17.29
N ALA A 278 -1.40 -18.67 18.01
CA ALA A 278 -1.53 -18.76 19.46
C ALA A 278 -2.47 -19.92 19.84
N PRO A 279 -2.26 -20.59 21.00
CA PRO A 279 -3.12 -21.68 21.45
C PRO A 279 -4.60 -21.30 21.39
N THR A 280 -5.36 -22.00 20.54
CA THR A 280 -6.75 -21.68 20.22
C THR A 280 -7.64 -22.88 20.53
N ASP A 281 -8.67 -22.68 21.34
CA ASP A 281 -9.69 -23.70 21.62
C ASP A 281 -10.62 -23.85 20.41
N GLU A 282 -10.66 -25.04 19.83
CA GLU A 282 -11.42 -25.36 18.62
C GLU A 282 -12.88 -25.71 18.93
N ALA A 283 -13.19 -26.11 20.17
CA ALA A 283 -14.54 -26.48 20.57
C ALA A 283 -15.58 -25.38 20.27
N PRO A 284 -15.35 -24.09 20.59
CA PRO A 284 -16.28 -23.01 20.23
C PRO A 284 -16.30 -22.69 18.72
N LEU A 285 -15.27 -23.08 17.96
CA LEU A 285 -15.18 -22.85 16.51
C LEU A 285 -15.84 -23.98 15.71
N GLY A 286 -15.91 -25.19 16.28
CA GLY A 286 -16.49 -26.38 15.67
C GLY A 286 -15.72 -26.89 14.45
N VAL A 287 -14.44 -26.52 14.33
CA VAL A 287 -13.54 -26.85 13.22
C VAL A 287 -12.20 -27.27 13.80
N ASP A 288 -11.73 -28.44 13.40
CA ASP A 288 -10.39 -28.96 13.64
C ASP A 288 -9.40 -28.20 12.74
N LEU A 289 -8.70 -27.22 13.32
CA LEU A 289 -7.77 -26.31 12.67
C LEU A 289 -6.42 -26.99 12.38
N ASP A 290 -5.92 -27.86 13.27
CA ASP A 290 -4.63 -28.51 13.09
C ASP A 290 -4.71 -29.89 12.40
N GLY A 291 -5.92 -30.40 12.21
CA GLY A 291 -6.23 -31.59 11.45
C GLY A 291 -5.82 -32.89 12.16
N ASP A 292 -5.87 -32.93 13.49
CA ASP A 292 -5.55 -34.10 14.30
C ASP A 292 -6.74 -35.06 14.51
N GLY A 293 -7.95 -34.63 14.13
CA GLY A 293 -9.19 -35.40 14.19
C GLY A 293 -10.00 -35.22 15.48
N GLU A 294 -9.52 -34.43 16.43
CA GLU A 294 -10.22 -34.07 17.67
C GLU A 294 -10.50 -32.55 17.70
N LEU A 295 -11.48 -32.12 18.51
CA LEU A 295 -11.64 -30.68 18.79
C LEU A 295 -10.93 -30.39 20.10
N GLY A 296 -9.76 -29.75 19.99
CA GLY A 296 -8.84 -29.54 21.10
C GLY A 296 -8.27 -28.12 21.13
N THR A 297 -7.00 -28.03 21.51
CA THR A 297 -6.25 -26.77 21.48
C THR A 297 -5.24 -26.81 20.34
N ALA A 298 -5.54 -26.10 19.26
CA ALA A 298 -4.64 -25.98 18.13
C ALA A 298 -3.57 -24.90 18.37
N VAL A 299 -2.35 -25.20 17.91
CA VAL A 299 -1.22 -24.25 17.83
C VAL A 299 -0.82 -23.95 16.38
N GLN A 300 -1.56 -24.49 15.41
CA GLN A 300 -1.39 -24.22 14.00
C GLN A 300 -2.73 -24.34 13.26
N VAL A 301 -2.86 -23.64 12.14
CA VAL A 301 -3.80 -23.97 11.09
C VAL A 301 -3.07 -24.83 10.07
N ARG A 302 -3.47 -26.09 9.94
CA ARG A 302 -2.91 -27.01 8.97
C ARG A 302 -3.50 -26.74 7.59
N TYR A 303 -2.65 -26.42 6.63
CA TYR A 303 -3.09 -26.22 5.26
C TYR A 303 -3.45 -27.56 4.62
N ARG A 304 -4.68 -27.63 4.12
CA ARG A 304 -5.17 -28.68 3.24
C ARG A 304 -5.84 -27.98 2.07
N ASP A 305 -5.49 -28.34 0.84
CA ASP A 305 -6.09 -27.72 -0.34
C ASP A 305 -7.62 -27.82 -0.24
N PRO A 306 -8.35 -26.69 -0.18
CA PRO A 306 -9.80 -26.69 -0.01
C PRO A 306 -10.56 -27.41 -1.14
N LEU A 307 -9.91 -27.61 -2.29
CA LEU A 307 -10.49 -28.28 -3.47
C LEU A 307 -9.94 -29.69 -3.69
N ALA A 308 -9.02 -30.19 -2.85
CA ALA A 308 -8.51 -31.54 -2.99
C ALA A 308 -9.57 -32.58 -2.64
N HIS A 309 -9.68 -33.60 -3.48
CA HIS A 309 -10.38 -34.82 -3.08
C HIS A 309 -9.58 -35.51 -1.98
N PRO A 310 -10.21 -35.96 -0.88
CA PRO A 310 -9.52 -36.69 0.17
C PRO A 310 -8.76 -37.87 -0.42
N ALA A 311 -7.47 -37.99 -0.12
CA ALA A 311 -6.71 -39.18 -0.47
C ALA A 311 -7.36 -40.40 0.20
N ALA A 312 -7.37 -41.55 -0.48
CA ALA A 312 -7.94 -42.77 0.07
C ALA A 312 -7.25 -43.12 1.41
N GLY A 313 -7.99 -42.98 2.52
CA GLY A 313 -7.50 -43.27 3.87
C GLY A 313 -7.10 -42.06 4.73
N ASP A 314 -7.23 -40.81 4.23
CA ASP A 314 -7.12 -39.61 5.08
C ASP A 314 -8.53 -39.14 5.49
N PRO A 315 -8.93 -39.30 6.77
CA PRO A 315 -10.26 -38.94 7.25
C PRO A 315 -10.44 -37.43 7.47
N SER A 316 -9.37 -36.64 7.35
CA SER A 316 -9.39 -35.23 7.74
C SER A 316 -10.12 -34.37 6.69
N PRO A 317 -11.03 -33.47 7.09
CA PRO A 317 -11.77 -32.62 6.16
C PRO A 317 -10.84 -31.62 5.44
N PRO A 318 -11.26 -31.09 4.26
CA PRO A 318 -10.57 -29.97 3.64
C PRO A 318 -10.65 -28.72 4.53
N LEU A 319 -9.68 -27.82 4.35
CA LEU A 319 -9.65 -26.56 5.09
C LEU A 319 -10.91 -25.74 4.82
N THR A 320 -11.51 -25.20 5.88
CA THR A 320 -12.74 -24.42 5.84
C THR A 320 -12.65 -23.22 6.77
N TYR A 321 -13.51 -22.22 6.60
CA TYR A 321 -13.63 -21.08 7.51
C TYR A 321 -14.34 -21.49 8.81
N VAL A 322 -14.31 -20.59 9.80
CA VAL A 322 -15.04 -20.71 11.07
C VAL A 322 -16.14 -19.65 11.21
N GLY A 323 -17.10 -19.88 12.11
CA GLY A 323 -18.20 -18.94 12.38
C GLY A 323 -19.16 -18.76 11.20
N ARG A 324 -19.72 -17.56 11.02
CA ARG A 324 -20.72 -17.29 9.95
C ARG A 324 -20.17 -17.54 8.55
N ALA A 325 -18.89 -17.27 8.30
CA ALA A 325 -18.26 -17.54 7.02
C ALA A 325 -18.28 -19.03 6.64
N ARG A 326 -18.21 -19.94 7.63
CA ARG A 326 -18.36 -21.39 7.40
C ARG A 326 -19.74 -21.73 6.85
N THR A 327 -20.79 -21.17 7.46
CA THR A 327 -22.18 -21.40 7.03
C THR A 327 -22.38 -20.88 5.60
N LEU A 328 -21.92 -19.65 5.32
CA LEU A 328 -22.01 -19.07 3.98
C LEU A 328 -21.22 -19.88 2.94
N LEU A 329 -20.07 -20.44 3.32
CA LEU A 329 -19.29 -21.30 2.44
C LEU A 329 -20.06 -22.60 2.11
N ALA A 330 -20.74 -23.19 3.08
CA ALA A 330 -21.57 -24.37 2.87
C ALA A 330 -22.82 -24.07 2.00
N GLU A 331 -23.33 -22.85 2.08
CA GLU A 331 -24.45 -22.35 1.25
C GLU A 331 -24.02 -21.97 -0.17
N GLY A 332 -22.71 -21.78 -0.41
CA GLY A 332 -22.15 -21.35 -1.71
C GLY A 332 -22.16 -19.83 -1.92
N ASP A 333 -22.38 -19.06 -0.86
CA ASP A 333 -22.44 -17.58 -0.91
C ASP A 333 -21.05 -16.93 -0.83
N VAL A 334 -20.07 -17.64 -0.28
CA VAL A 334 -18.64 -17.24 -0.28
C VAL A 334 -17.78 -18.40 -0.72
N HIS A 335 -16.58 -18.11 -1.22
CA HIS A 335 -15.68 -19.13 -1.76
C HIS A 335 -14.36 -19.24 -0.98
N ILE A 336 -13.73 -20.41 -1.12
CA ILE A 336 -12.38 -20.70 -0.64
C ILE A 336 -11.60 -21.41 -1.74
N GLY A 337 -10.30 -21.14 -1.83
CA GLY A 337 -9.46 -21.86 -2.76
C GLY A 337 -8.00 -21.47 -2.69
N ALA A 338 -7.12 -22.43 -2.93
CA ALA A 338 -5.67 -22.27 -2.84
C ALA A 338 -5.17 -20.95 -3.45
N GLY A 339 -4.41 -20.20 -2.65
CA GLY A 339 -3.76 -18.94 -3.01
C GLY A 339 -4.68 -17.75 -3.30
N ARG A 340 -5.99 -17.82 -2.99
CA ARG A 340 -6.97 -16.75 -3.29
C ARG A 340 -7.62 -16.19 -2.03
N TYR A 341 -7.84 -14.88 -2.02
CA TYR A 341 -8.56 -14.22 -0.94
C TYR A 341 -10.08 -14.39 -1.10
N PRO A 342 -10.84 -14.47 0.01
CA PRO A 342 -12.30 -14.48 -0.05
C PRO A 342 -12.84 -13.16 -0.61
N GLU A 343 -14.04 -13.22 -1.21
CA GLU A 343 -14.75 -12.03 -1.67
C GLU A 343 -14.97 -11.03 -0.55
N GLY A 344 -14.89 -9.75 -0.90
CA GLY A 344 -15.00 -8.64 0.04
C GLY A 344 -13.80 -8.47 0.98
N THR A 345 -12.69 -9.21 0.79
CA THR A 345 -11.41 -8.86 1.43
C THR A 345 -11.00 -7.46 1.01
N GLU A 346 -10.64 -6.64 1.99
CA GLU A 346 -10.19 -5.27 1.80
C GLU A 346 -8.74 -5.13 2.26
N PHE A 347 -7.96 -4.33 1.54
CA PHE A 347 -6.64 -3.86 1.93
C PHE A 347 -6.63 -2.34 1.97
N LEU A 348 -6.02 -1.80 3.02
CA LEU A 348 -5.68 -0.39 3.15
C LEU A 348 -4.16 -0.27 3.19
N HIS A 349 -3.61 0.65 2.40
CA HIS A 349 -2.18 0.85 2.23
C HIS A 349 -1.88 2.34 2.30
N SER A 350 -1.25 2.81 3.38
CA SER A 350 -0.82 4.20 3.45
C SER A 350 0.64 4.31 3.00
N VAL A 351 0.95 5.34 2.21
CA VAL A 351 2.33 5.71 1.87
C VAL A 351 2.60 7.04 2.56
N ARG A 352 3.71 7.14 3.30
CA ARG A 352 4.02 8.28 4.15
C ARG A 352 5.40 8.86 3.84
N TYR A 353 5.63 10.06 4.36
CA TYR A 353 6.94 10.69 4.38
C TYR A 353 7.88 10.03 5.40
N LEU A 354 9.18 10.32 5.28
CA LEU A 354 10.20 9.90 6.23
C LEU A 354 10.32 10.95 7.34
N GLY A 355 10.08 10.60 8.60
CA GLY A 355 10.32 11.47 9.74
C GLY A 355 11.74 11.27 10.29
N VAL A 356 12.41 12.35 10.67
CA VAL A 356 13.66 12.30 11.43
C VAL A 356 13.36 12.58 12.90
N GLY A 357 13.59 11.60 13.76
CA GLY A 357 13.42 11.70 15.22
C GLY A 357 14.47 12.61 15.86
N GLY A 358 14.22 13.04 17.11
CA GLY A 358 15.17 13.87 17.87
C GLY A 358 16.50 13.18 18.21
N ASP A 359 16.53 11.85 18.12
CA ASP A 359 17.73 11.00 18.23
C ASP A 359 18.44 10.79 16.88
N GLY A 360 17.94 11.41 15.81
CA GLY A 360 18.45 11.27 14.45
C GLY A 360 18.02 9.99 13.74
N ARG A 361 17.15 9.16 14.33
CA ARG A 361 16.62 7.96 13.65
C ARG A 361 15.57 8.34 12.63
N VAL A 362 15.64 7.72 11.46
CA VAL A 362 14.60 7.86 10.44
C VAL A 362 13.48 6.87 10.73
N GLY A 363 12.23 7.28 10.51
CA GLY A 363 11.06 6.44 10.66
C GLY A 363 9.90 6.93 9.81
N MET A 364 8.75 6.28 9.96
CA MET A 364 7.53 6.68 9.25
C MET A 364 6.94 7.96 9.86
N ALA A 365 6.71 9.00 9.04
CA ALA A 365 6.11 10.24 9.47
C ALA A 365 4.59 10.13 9.71
N GLN A 366 3.98 11.16 10.31
CA GLN A 366 2.52 11.25 10.45
C GLN A 366 1.85 11.52 9.11
N ARG A 367 2.39 12.48 8.36
CA ARG A 367 1.86 12.92 7.07
C ARG A 367 1.81 11.80 6.04
N MET A 368 0.64 11.63 5.43
CA MET A 368 0.43 10.71 4.31
C MET A 368 0.73 11.40 2.98
N LYS A 369 1.44 10.69 2.11
CA LYS A 369 1.58 10.97 0.68
C LYS A 369 0.36 10.46 -0.08
N GLU A 370 -0.01 9.20 0.22
CA GLU A 370 -1.09 8.50 -0.45
C GLU A 370 -1.83 7.59 0.54
N LEU A 371 -3.12 7.37 0.28
CA LEU A 371 -3.92 6.33 0.93
C LEU A 371 -4.57 5.49 -0.16
N ARG A 372 -4.13 4.24 -0.28
CA ARG A 372 -4.56 3.31 -1.31
C ARG A 372 -5.47 2.26 -0.69
N TYR A 373 -6.54 1.95 -1.40
CA TYR A 373 -7.57 1.01 -0.98
C TYR A 373 -7.79 -0.01 -2.10
N MET A 374 -7.97 -1.26 -1.72
CA MET A 374 -8.23 -2.35 -2.64
C MET A 374 -9.28 -3.29 -2.05
N VAL A 375 -10.25 -3.72 -2.86
CA VAL A 375 -11.31 -4.65 -2.41
C VAL A 375 -11.55 -5.75 -3.43
N LYS A 376 -11.70 -6.98 -2.93
CA LYS A 376 -12.02 -8.15 -3.74
C LYS A 376 -13.49 -8.11 -4.11
N THR A 377 -13.80 -7.70 -5.33
CA THR A 377 -15.18 -7.59 -5.82
C THR A 377 -15.74 -8.90 -6.37
N GLY A 378 -14.90 -9.91 -6.60
CA GLY A 378 -15.37 -11.23 -7.01
C GLY A 378 -14.28 -12.29 -6.98
N PHE A 379 -14.66 -13.52 -6.64
CA PHE A 379 -13.78 -14.67 -6.67
C PHE A 379 -13.64 -15.21 -8.09
N GLN A 380 -12.40 -15.53 -8.47
CA GLN A 380 -12.09 -16.12 -9.77
C GLN A 380 -11.56 -17.54 -9.52
N ASP A 381 -12.19 -18.53 -10.16
CA ASP A 381 -11.70 -19.90 -10.09
C ASP A 381 -10.39 -20.06 -10.88
N ALA A 382 -9.63 -21.12 -10.59
CA ALA A 382 -8.34 -21.36 -11.24
C ALA A 382 -8.47 -21.52 -12.77
N ARG A 383 -9.61 -22.01 -13.26
CA ARG A 383 -9.90 -22.15 -14.69
C ARG A 383 -10.05 -20.77 -15.34
N THR A 384 -10.79 -19.87 -14.71
CA THR A 384 -11.05 -18.51 -15.21
C THR A 384 -9.77 -17.70 -15.23
N LEU A 385 -8.96 -17.76 -14.17
CA LEU A 385 -7.65 -17.09 -14.14
C LEU A 385 -6.70 -17.63 -15.21
N ARG A 386 -6.68 -18.95 -15.43
CA ARG A 386 -5.87 -19.56 -16.50
C ARG A 386 -6.33 -19.14 -17.89
N MET A 387 -7.65 -19.10 -18.12
CA MET A 387 -8.20 -18.63 -19.39
C MET A 387 -7.88 -17.16 -19.63
N ALA A 388 -7.99 -16.30 -18.62
CA ALA A 388 -7.62 -14.89 -18.71
C ALA A 388 -6.14 -14.72 -19.08
N ALA A 389 -5.23 -15.47 -18.45
CA ALA A 389 -3.80 -15.43 -18.81
C ALA A 389 -3.55 -15.91 -20.25
N TYR A 390 -4.24 -16.97 -20.69
CA TYR A 390 -4.14 -17.43 -22.08
C TYR A 390 -4.67 -16.40 -23.09
N GLU A 391 -5.78 -15.74 -22.75
CA GLU A 391 -6.34 -14.65 -23.56
C GLU A 391 -5.36 -13.49 -23.69
N GLU A 392 -4.69 -13.08 -22.61
CA GLU A 392 -3.66 -12.04 -22.62
C GLU A 392 -2.48 -12.38 -23.56
N VAL A 393 -1.97 -13.63 -23.48
CA VAL A 393 -0.92 -14.11 -24.39
C VAL A 393 -1.39 -14.08 -25.85
N MET A 394 -2.60 -14.54 -26.13
CA MET A 394 -3.15 -14.58 -27.48
C MET A 394 -3.46 -13.18 -28.02
N GLU A 395 -3.90 -12.26 -27.17
CA GLU A 395 -4.12 -10.86 -27.52
C GLU A 395 -2.80 -10.18 -27.90
N ARG A 396 -1.74 -10.30 -27.07
CA ARG A 396 -0.41 -9.74 -27.37
C ARG A 396 0.15 -10.27 -28.69
N ARG A 397 -0.07 -11.55 -29.01
CA ARG A 397 0.37 -12.15 -30.28
C ARG A 397 -0.42 -11.67 -31.51
N ARG A 398 -1.72 -11.44 -31.36
CA ARG A 398 -2.60 -11.04 -32.48
C ARG A 398 -2.62 -9.53 -32.71
N PHE A 399 -2.42 -8.77 -31.64
CA PHE A 399 -2.52 -7.31 -31.61
C PHE A 399 -1.39 -6.73 -30.75
N PRO A 400 -0.13 -6.83 -31.20
CA PRO A 400 1.04 -6.42 -30.40
C PRO A 400 1.00 -4.95 -29.97
N ASP A 401 0.41 -4.07 -30.78
CA ASP A 401 0.31 -2.64 -30.47
C ASP A 401 -0.91 -2.25 -29.65
N ARG A 402 -1.75 -3.22 -29.26
CA ARG A 402 -2.95 -2.96 -28.47
C ARG A 402 -2.57 -2.74 -27.02
N LEU A 403 -2.90 -1.54 -26.53
CA LEU A 403 -2.79 -1.21 -25.12
C LEU A 403 -3.95 -1.77 -24.30
N ARG A 404 -3.69 -2.03 -23.02
CA ARG A 404 -4.72 -2.44 -22.07
C ARG A 404 -5.76 -1.34 -21.93
N HIS A 405 -7.04 -1.72 -21.98
CA HIS A 405 -8.13 -0.80 -21.70
C HIS A 405 -8.42 -0.75 -20.20
N ILE A 406 -8.24 0.41 -19.58
CA ILE A 406 -8.44 0.62 -18.13
C ILE A 406 -9.84 1.19 -17.91
N VAL A 407 -10.64 0.48 -17.11
CA VAL A 407 -12.00 0.89 -16.76
C VAL A 407 -12.02 1.38 -15.32
N GLY A 408 -12.48 2.62 -15.12
CA GLY A 408 -12.60 3.20 -13.79
C GLY A 408 -13.12 4.63 -13.80
N THR A 409 -13.31 5.16 -12.60
CA THR A 409 -13.59 6.59 -12.36
C THR A 409 -12.88 7.04 -11.09
N VAL A 410 -12.79 8.34 -10.87
CA VAL A 410 -12.27 8.92 -9.62
C VAL A 410 -13.00 8.38 -8.37
N GLU A 411 -14.33 8.21 -8.46
CA GLU A 411 -15.15 7.74 -7.35
C GLU A 411 -15.10 6.24 -7.12
N ARG A 412 -15.03 5.43 -8.17
CA ARG A 412 -15.11 3.96 -8.05
C ARG A 412 -13.76 3.28 -8.18
N GLY A 413 -12.71 4.04 -8.44
CA GLY A 413 -11.39 3.51 -8.75
C GLY A 413 -11.37 2.69 -10.03
N VAL A 414 -10.32 1.88 -10.19
CA VAL A 414 -10.00 1.08 -11.37
C VAL A 414 -10.12 -0.41 -11.07
N VAL A 415 -10.53 -1.21 -12.06
CA VAL A 415 -10.54 -2.68 -11.93
C VAL A 415 -9.29 -3.29 -12.56
N ASN A 416 -8.75 -4.35 -11.95
CA ASN A 416 -7.55 -5.02 -12.47
C ASN A 416 -7.84 -6.21 -13.39
N GLY A 417 -9.11 -6.59 -13.57
CA GLY A 417 -9.51 -7.77 -14.35
C GLY A 417 -9.36 -9.11 -13.62
N GLN A 418 -8.84 -9.15 -12.39
CA GLN A 418 -8.64 -10.36 -11.58
C GLN A 418 -9.55 -10.39 -10.33
N GLY A 419 -10.69 -9.69 -10.41
CA GLY A 419 -11.67 -9.63 -9.33
C GLY A 419 -11.36 -8.59 -8.25
N TRP A 420 -10.45 -7.64 -8.50
CA TRP A 420 -10.16 -6.54 -7.59
C TRP A 420 -10.51 -5.17 -8.17
N ARG A 421 -10.89 -4.27 -7.25
CA ARG A 421 -11.07 -2.84 -7.48
C ARG A 421 -10.09 -2.07 -6.61
N LEU A 422 -9.37 -1.13 -7.20
CA LEU A 422 -8.35 -0.31 -6.55
C LEU A 422 -8.75 1.15 -6.62
N GLN A 423 -8.59 1.88 -5.51
CA GLN A 423 -8.82 3.32 -5.42
C GLN A 423 -7.69 3.95 -4.63
N GLY A 424 -7.29 5.16 -4.99
CA GLY A 424 -6.28 5.90 -4.26
C GLY A 424 -6.72 7.32 -3.94
N PHE A 425 -6.23 7.81 -2.81
CA PHE A 425 -6.19 9.23 -2.47
C PHE A 425 -4.72 9.65 -2.42
N ILE A 426 -4.43 10.88 -2.81
CA ILE A 426 -3.08 11.44 -2.91
C ILE A 426 -3.10 12.89 -2.42
N GLU A 427 -1.97 13.35 -1.91
CA GLU A 427 -1.82 14.70 -1.39
C GLU A 427 -2.01 15.79 -2.48
N ASP A 428 -2.84 16.79 -2.19
CA ASP A 428 -3.06 17.97 -3.02
C ASP A 428 -2.02 19.08 -2.76
N ALA A 429 -2.04 20.14 -3.57
CA ALA A 429 -1.08 21.24 -3.46
C ALA A 429 -1.16 22.01 -2.12
N HIS A 430 -2.27 21.88 -1.39
CA HIS A 430 -2.50 22.46 -0.07
C HIS A 430 -2.20 21.49 1.07
N GLY A 431 -1.84 20.25 0.72
CA GLY A 431 -1.43 19.23 1.66
C GLY A 431 -2.57 18.36 2.20
N ALA A 432 -3.80 18.52 1.73
CA ALA A 432 -4.90 17.62 2.10
C ALA A 432 -4.94 16.40 1.16
N LEU A 433 -5.56 15.30 1.58
CA LEU A 433 -5.77 14.16 0.69
C LEU A 433 -6.96 14.42 -0.26
N ARG A 434 -6.76 14.21 -1.55
CA ARG A 434 -7.78 14.22 -2.60
C ARG A 434 -7.85 12.87 -3.31
N PRO A 435 -8.96 12.54 -4.00
CA PRO A 435 -8.99 11.38 -4.89
C PRO A 435 -7.90 11.45 -5.97
N GLN A 436 -7.33 10.30 -6.32
CA GLN A 436 -6.48 10.18 -7.50
C GLN A 436 -7.32 10.35 -8.77
N THR A 437 -6.77 11.02 -9.78
CA THR A 437 -7.37 11.01 -11.12
C THR A 437 -7.36 9.60 -11.71
N LEU A 438 -8.12 9.39 -12.78
CA LEU A 438 -8.10 8.11 -13.48
C LEU A 438 -6.69 7.79 -14.02
N GLU A 439 -5.99 8.76 -14.60
CA GLU A 439 -4.61 8.60 -15.08
C GLU A 439 -3.63 8.32 -13.93
N GLU A 440 -3.81 8.95 -12.76
CA GLU A 440 -3.04 8.61 -11.57
C GLU A 440 -3.33 7.16 -11.10
N SER A 441 -4.57 6.69 -11.21
CA SER A 441 -4.95 5.34 -10.73
C SER A 441 -4.37 4.21 -11.60
N THR A 442 -3.91 4.49 -12.83
CA THR A 442 -3.39 3.47 -13.76
C THR A 442 -2.12 2.81 -13.26
N VAL A 443 -1.29 3.54 -12.50
CA VAL A 443 -0.01 3.04 -11.94
C VAL A 443 -0.25 1.82 -11.05
N CYS A 444 -1.33 1.81 -10.26
CA CYS A 444 -1.68 0.68 -9.41
C CYS A 444 -1.99 -0.57 -10.25
N VAL A 445 -2.67 -0.40 -11.38
CA VAL A 445 -3.02 -1.49 -12.29
C VAL A 445 -1.76 -2.11 -12.91
N GLY A 446 -0.70 -1.33 -13.14
CA GLY A 446 0.58 -1.81 -13.67
C GLY A 446 1.12 -3.05 -12.95
N CYS A 447 1.22 -2.99 -11.63
CA CYS A 447 1.71 -4.12 -10.83
C CYS A 447 0.59 -5.10 -10.45
N HIS A 448 -0.63 -4.62 -10.18
CA HIS A 448 -1.71 -5.45 -9.64
C HIS A 448 -2.56 -6.17 -10.71
N SER A 449 -2.28 -6.03 -12.01
CA SER A 449 -3.12 -6.58 -13.08
C SER A 449 -2.49 -7.67 -13.95
N GLY A 450 -1.23 -8.04 -13.69
CA GLY A 450 -0.57 -9.11 -14.44
C GLY A 450 0.94 -8.96 -14.50
N ILE A 451 1.63 -9.23 -13.39
CA ILE A 451 3.06 -9.56 -13.40
C ILE A 451 3.27 -10.90 -12.71
N GLY A 452 4.34 -11.62 -13.02
CA GLY A 452 4.63 -12.93 -12.41
C GLY A 452 4.76 -12.90 -10.88
N ALA A 453 5.16 -11.76 -10.31
CA ALA A 453 5.44 -11.57 -8.87
C ALA A 453 4.24 -11.65 -7.90
N ILE A 454 3.00 -11.55 -8.39
CA ILE A 454 1.81 -11.43 -7.53
C ILE A 454 1.18 -12.77 -7.15
N THR A 455 0.47 -12.78 -6.01
CA THR A 455 -0.48 -13.85 -5.63
C THR A 455 -1.88 -13.25 -5.52
N ASP A 456 -2.81 -13.77 -6.34
CA ASP A 456 -4.19 -13.30 -6.45
C ASP A 456 -4.27 -11.77 -6.60
N GLY A 457 -3.46 -11.19 -7.49
CA GLY A 457 -3.45 -9.74 -7.73
C GLY A 457 -2.79 -8.90 -6.64
N THR A 458 -2.09 -9.48 -5.65
CA THR A 458 -1.51 -8.75 -4.49
C THR A 458 -0.12 -9.25 -4.08
N PHE A 459 0.56 -8.49 -3.22
CA PHE A 459 1.85 -8.86 -2.58
C PHE A 459 1.73 -9.15 -1.07
N ALA A 460 0.54 -8.98 -0.48
CA ALA A 460 0.29 -8.85 0.96
C ALA A 460 0.73 -10.06 1.82
N PHE A 461 -0.17 -11.01 2.11
CA PHE A 461 0.15 -12.16 2.96
C PHE A 461 1.34 -13.03 2.50
N PRO A 462 1.66 -13.15 1.18
CA PRO A 462 2.89 -13.83 0.76
C PRO A 462 4.17 -13.26 1.37
N ARG A 463 4.17 -11.96 1.74
CA ARG A 463 5.33 -11.25 2.29
C ARG A 463 5.20 -10.91 3.78
N ARG A 464 4.09 -11.28 4.44
CA ARG A 464 3.89 -11.03 5.87
C ARG A 464 4.96 -11.74 6.70
N PHE A 465 5.40 -11.13 7.79
CA PHE A 465 6.35 -11.77 8.70
C PHE A 465 5.75 -13.03 9.33
N ALA A 466 6.58 -14.07 9.46
CA ALA A 466 6.14 -15.35 10.01
C ALA A 466 5.88 -15.25 11.52
N HIS A 467 5.14 -16.24 12.04
CA HIS A 467 5.00 -16.48 13.47
C HIS A 467 6.37 -16.61 14.17
N GLY A 468 6.46 -16.21 15.43
CA GLY A 468 7.72 -16.17 16.20
C GLY A 468 8.56 -14.91 15.98
N THR A 469 8.16 -14.05 15.04
CA THR A 469 8.66 -12.66 14.98
C THR A 469 7.97 -11.79 16.04
N PHE A 470 8.35 -10.51 16.15
CA PHE A 470 7.71 -9.60 17.10
C PHE A 470 6.19 -9.59 16.90
N ARG A 471 5.43 -9.90 17.96
CA ARG A 471 3.96 -10.03 17.94
C ARG A 471 3.44 -10.89 16.79
N ASP A 472 4.21 -11.92 16.42
CA ASP A 472 3.90 -12.87 15.34
C ASP A 472 3.61 -12.20 13.99
N GLY A 473 4.15 -10.99 13.76
CA GLY A 473 3.91 -10.20 12.57
C GLY A 473 2.64 -9.33 12.59
N TRP A 474 1.88 -9.29 13.68
CA TRP A 474 0.67 -8.44 13.84
C TRP A 474 1.00 -7.12 14.57
N TYR A 475 1.76 -6.25 13.92
CA TYR A 475 2.13 -4.95 14.47
C TYR A 475 2.38 -3.94 13.37
N HIS A 476 2.31 -2.65 13.73
CA HIS A 476 2.60 -1.54 12.83
C HIS A 476 4.09 -1.15 12.88
N TRP A 477 4.69 -0.72 11.77
CA TRP A 477 6.13 -0.40 11.70
C TRP A 477 6.58 0.74 12.63
N ARG A 478 5.65 1.58 13.09
CA ARG A 478 5.95 2.59 14.14
C ARG A 478 6.29 1.96 15.49
N GLU A 479 5.85 0.74 15.75
CA GLU A 479 6.17 0.02 16.99
C GLU A 479 7.55 -0.62 16.92
N ARG A 480 7.91 -1.16 15.74
CA ARG A 480 9.23 -1.74 15.47
C ARG A 480 9.55 -1.64 13.98
N GLY A 481 10.74 -1.13 13.66
CA GLY A 481 11.25 -1.04 12.30
C GLY A 481 11.90 -2.35 11.83
N PHE A 482 12.82 -2.22 10.87
CA PHE A 482 13.54 -3.35 10.28
C PHE A 482 14.76 -3.81 11.09
N GLU A 483 15.04 -3.16 12.22
CA GLU A 483 16.20 -3.50 13.05
C GLU A 483 16.12 -4.94 13.59
N GLY A 484 17.15 -5.71 13.25
CA GLY A 484 17.27 -7.14 13.58
C GLY A 484 16.30 -8.04 12.82
N VAL A 485 15.68 -7.55 11.74
CA VAL A 485 14.96 -8.40 10.77
C VAL A 485 15.98 -8.92 9.77
N GLY A 486 16.15 -10.23 9.67
CA GLY A 486 17.09 -10.84 8.73
C GLY A 486 16.61 -10.80 7.28
N ASP A 487 17.55 -10.93 6.34
CA ASP A 487 17.25 -11.07 4.91
C ASP A 487 16.55 -12.43 4.65
N PRO A 488 15.32 -12.45 4.08
CA PRO A 488 14.62 -13.70 3.82
C PRO A 488 15.35 -14.55 2.77
N THR A 489 15.25 -15.87 2.95
CA THR A 489 15.96 -16.83 2.09
C THR A 489 15.12 -17.19 0.88
N ARG A 490 15.74 -17.14 -0.30
CA ARG A 490 15.20 -17.61 -1.58
C ARG A 490 15.23 -19.15 -1.67
N ALA A 491 14.54 -19.72 -2.65
CA ALA A 491 14.58 -21.18 -2.92
C ALA A 491 16.00 -21.73 -3.17
N ASP A 492 16.91 -20.90 -3.67
CA ASP A 492 18.31 -21.27 -3.93
C ASP A 492 19.23 -21.12 -2.71
N GLY A 493 18.67 -20.76 -1.55
CA GLY A 493 19.41 -20.58 -0.29
C GLY A 493 20.10 -19.23 -0.13
N ARG A 494 20.03 -18.33 -1.11
CA ARG A 494 20.60 -16.97 -1.01
C ARG A 494 19.61 -16.00 -0.34
N GLY A 495 20.13 -14.93 0.24
CA GLY A 495 19.31 -13.81 0.74
C GLY A 495 18.61 -13.06 -0.41
N GLU A 496 17.35 -12.72 -0.24
CA GLU A 496 16.50 -12.07 -1.23
C GLU A 496 16.98 -10.65 -1.55
N PHE A 497 17.14 -9.82 -0.52
CA PHE A 497 17.56 -8.43 -0.66
C PHE A 497 19.03 -8.34 -1.07
N ALA A 498 19.88 -9.22 -0.54
CA ALA A 498 21.27 -9.33 -0.98
C ALA A 498 21.38 -9.74 -2.46
N THR A 499 20.48 -10.58 -2.96
CA THR A 499 20.42 -10.92 -4.38
C THR A 499 19.96 -9.73 -5.22
N TYR A 500 18.98 -8.95 -4.74
CA TYR A 500 18.53 -7.73 -5.41
C TYR A 500 19.63 -6.70 -5.56
N VAL A 501 20.32 -6.37 -4.46
CA VAL A 501 21.41 -5.38 -4.48
C VAL A 501 22.50 -5.79 -5.48
N ARG A 502 22.83 -7.08 -5.59
CA ARG A 502 23.78 -7.61 -6.59
C ARG A 502 23.25 -7.55 -8.01
N ALA A 503 22.02 -8.00 -8.24
CA ALA A 503 21.41 -8.05 -9.56
C ALA A 503 21.25 -6.65 -10.16
N VAL A 504 20.93 -5.66 -9.32
CA VAL A 504 20.72 -4.27 -9.73
C VAL A 504 21.99 -3.44 -9.70
N GLY A 505 22.99 -3.83 -8.90
CA GLY A 505 24.18 -3.01 -8.67
C GLY A 505 23.86 -1.72 -7.88
N GLY A 506 22.84 -1.75 -7.04
CA GLY A 506 22.32 -0.57 -6.34
C GLY A 506 21.08 -0.87 -5.48
N GLY A 507 20.44 0.19 -4.99
CA GLY A 507 19.26 0.10 -4.11
C GLY A 507 17.92 0.36 -4.81
N ASP A 508 17.93 0.65 -6.10
CA ASP A 508 16.76 1.04 -6.90
C ASP A 508 16.99 0.72 -8.39
N GLU A 509 15.91 0.66 -9.15
CA GLU A 509 15.89 0.24 -10.55
C GLU A 509 16.70 1.16 -11.48
N PHE A 510 16.97 2.40 -11.07
CA PHE A 510 17.74 3.39 -11.82
C PHE A 510 19.15 3.58 -11.28
N ARG A 511 19.55 2.80 -10.26
CA ARG A 511 20.83 2.92 -9.55
C ARG A 511 21.11 4.37 -9.12
N GLY A 512 20.07 5.11 -8.75
CA GLY A 512 20.13 6.51 -8.30
C GLY A 512 20.35 6.68 -6.80
N ASN A 513 20.38 5.59 -6.05
CA ASN A 513 20.63 5.57 -4.61
C ASN A 513 22.12 5.46 -4.29
N ASP A 514 22.83 6.58 -4.35
CA ASP A 514 24.27 6.62 -4.08
C ASP A 514 24.62 6.17 -2.65
N GLU A 515 23.75 6.42 -1.66
CA GLU A 515 23.97 5.97 -0.28
C GLU A 515 24.04 4.43 -0.19
N VAL A 516 23.13 3.73 -0.87
CA VAL A 516 23.17 2.27 -0.94
C VAL A 516 24.33 1.79 -1.81
N ARG A 517 24.60 2.44 -2.95
CA ARG A 517 25.71 2.04 -3.83
C ARG A 517 27.05 2.10 -3.09
N SER A 518 27.38 3.23 -2.46
CA SER A 518 28.63 3.38 -1.70
C SER A 518 28.69 2.52 -0.43
N ARG A 519 27.55 2.06 0.09
CA ARG A 519 27.52 1.15 1.25
C ARG A 519 27.85 -0.29 0.86
N PHE A 520 27.42 -0.74 -0.31
CA PHE A 520 27.54 -2.14 -0.73
C PHE A 520 28.64 -2.38 -1.77
N PHE A 521 29.10 -1.34 -2.48
CA PHE A 521 30.09 -1.45 -3.53
C PHE A 521 31.14 -0.33 -3.47
N ASP A 522 32.37 -0.66 -3.84
CA ASP A 522 33.43 0.34 -4.04
C ASP A 522 33.33 1.05 -5.41
N GLU A 523 34.28 1.95 -5.69
CA GLU A 523 34.34 2.70 -6.96
C GLU A 523 34.59 1.82 -8.20
N HIS A 524 35.02 0.57 -8.00
CA HIS A 524 35.23 -0.43 -9.05
C HIS A 524 34.09 -1.46 -9.12
N GLY A 525 33.02 -1.27 -8.34
CA GLY A 525 31.88 -2.18 -8.28
C GLY A 525 32.14 -3.47 -7.49
N GLN A 526 33.22 -3.55 -6.71
CA GLN A 526 33.50 -4.71 -5.86
C GLN A 526 32.65 -4.66 -4.58
N GLU A 527 32.16 -5.81 -4.16
CA GLU A 527 31.29 -5.93 -2.98
C GLU A 527 32.03 -5.63 -1.66
N HIS A 528 31.42 -4.80 -0.82
CA HIS A 528 31.75 -4.68 0.60
C HIS A 528 31.19 -5.88 1.37
N ARG A 529 32.03 -6.90 1.58
CA ARG A 529 31.62 -8.18 2.19
C ARG A 529 30.96 -8.00 3.56
N GLU A 530 31.48 -7.07 4.36
CA GLU A 530 30.95 -6.70 5.67
C GLU A 530 29.54 -6.11 5.60
N ALA A 531 29.21 -5.36 4.55
CA ALA A 531 27.87 -4.79 4.35
C ALA A 531 26.86 -5.89 4.02
N PHE A 532 27.23 -6.86 3.17
CA PHE A 532 26.38 -8.01 2.87
C PHE A 532 26.20 -8.96 4.07
N GLU A 533 27.24 -9.13 4.90
CA GLU A 533 27.13 -9.92 6.14
C GLU A 533 26.21 -9.23 7.16
N ALA A 534 26.29 -7.89 7.27
CA ALA A 534 25.38 -7.13 8.13
C ALA A 534 23.92 -7.23 7.63
N LEU A 535 23.70 -7.11 6.32
CA LEU A 535 22.38 -7.23 5.69
C LEU A 535 21.70 -8.56 5.99
N ARG A 536 22.47 -9.66 6.06
CA ARG A 536 21.95 -10.99 6.37
C ARG A 536 21.16 -11.03 7.68
N GLY A 537 21.59 -10.30 8.70
CA GLY A 537 20.95 -10.26 10.02
C GLY A 537 20.07 -9.04 10.27
N ASP A 538 20.20 -7.99 9.47
CA ASP A 538 19.56 -6.71 9.72
C ASP A 538 19.25 -5.94 8.42
N LEU A 539 18.00 -6.01 7.97
CA LEU A 539 17.49 -5.31 6.80
C LEU A 539 17.53 -3.78 6.95
N SER A 540 17.59 -3.24 8.18
CA SER A 540 17.72 -1.78 8.36
C SER A 540 19.01 -1.24 7.74
N THR A 541 20.05 -2.07 7.60
CA THR A 541 21.31 -1.71 6.94
C THR A 541 21.16 -1.37 5.46
N LEU A 542 20.10 -1.85 4.80
CA LEU A 542 19.75 -1.50 3.42
C LEU A 542 18.57 -0.52 3.35
N LEU A 543 17.56 -0.76 4.20
CA LEU A 543 16.26 -0.10 4.07
C LEU A 543 16.18 1.25 4.78
N LEU A 544 17.03 1.52 5.78
CA LEU A 544 16.99 2.79 6.51
C LEU A 544 17.95 3.81 5.88
N PRO A 545 17.45 4.98 5.40
CA PRO A 545 18.31 6.04 4.90
C PRO A 545 18.94 6.86 6.02
N SER A 546 19.99 7.60 5.68
CA SER A 546 20.48 8.70 6.49
C SER A 546 19.42 9.82 6.65
N PRO A 547 19.46 10.62 7.72
CA PRO A 547 18.58 11.79 7.89
C PRO A 547 18.65 12.78 6.72
N ALA A 548 19.85 13.04 6.20
CA ALA A 548 20.06 13.94 5.07
C ALA A 548 19.35 13.42 3.81
N ARG A 549 19.49 12.13 3.50
CA ARG A 549 18.78 11.50 2.37
C ARG A 549 17.27 11.52 2.60
N ALA A 550 16.80 11.22 3.80
CA ALA A 550 15.37 11.25 4.13
C ALA A 550 14.74 12.63 3.85
N ARG A 551 15.39 13.71 4.27
CA ARG A 551 14.93 15.08 4.00
C ARG A 551 14.95 15.42 2.51
N ALA A 552 16.04 15.05 1.80
CA ALA A 552 16.13 15.29 0.37
C ALA A 552 15.00 14.58 -0.41
N LEU A 553 14.69 13.32 -0.06
CA LEU A 553 13.57 12.56 -0.64
C LEU A 553 12.21 13.19 -0.31
N ASN A 554 12.03 13.69 0.92
CA ASN A 554 10.82 14.41 1.30
C ASN A 554 10.63 15.68 0.48
N VAL A 555 11.69 16.47 0.26
CA VAL A 555 11.63 17.65 -0.59
C VAL A 555 11.29 17.27 -2.03
N ALA A 556 11.95 16.27 -2.60
CA ALA A 556 11.68 15.84 -3.97
C ALA A 556 10.20 15.48 -4.19
N TYR A 557 9.61 14.74 -3.25
CA TYR A 557 8.18 14.41 -3.32
C TYR A 557 7.29 15.63 -3.07
N TRP A 558 7.64 16.50 -2.12
CA TRP A 558 6.87 17.71 -1.82
C TRP A 558 6.81 18.67 -3.02
N VAL A 559 7.88 18.78 -3.81
CA VAL A 559 7.87 19.54 -5.08
C VAL A 559 6.83 18.97 -6.04
N THR A 560 6.78 17.64 -6.22
CA THR A 560 5.77 16.96 -7.05
C THR A 560 4.35 17.20 -6.56
N VAL A 561 4.13 17.22 -5.23
CA VAL A 561 2.85 17.59 -4.61
C VAL A 561 2.48 19.03 -4.96
N ARG A 562 3.38 19.99 -4.84
CA ARG A 562 3.08 21.40 -5.14
C ARG A 562 2.75 21.63 -6.62
N GLU A 563 3.45 20.92 -7.50
CA GLU A 563 3.21 20.91 -8.94
C GLU A 563 1.92 20.19 -9.35
N GLN A 564 1.43 19.27 -8.51
CA GLN A 564 0.39 18.29 -8.86
C GLN A 564 0.75 17.52 -10.15
N SER A 565 2.02 17.13 -10.25
CA SER A 565 2.61 16.51 -11.43
C SER A 565 2.66 14.98 -11.35
N PHE A 566 1.85 14.33 -10.51
CA PHE A 566 1.92 12.88 -10.27
C PHE A 566 1.69 12.01 -11.52
N TRP A 567 0.93 12.51 -12.49
CA TRP A 567 0.73 11.87 -13.80
C TRP A 567 2.03 11.82 -14.65
N GLN A 568 3.06 12.57 -14.26
CA GLN A 568 4.40 12.57 -14.85
C GLN A 568 5.39 11.68 -14.09
N GLY A 569 4.94 10.96 -13.04
CA GLY A 569 5.77 10.09 -12.20
C GLY A 569 5.78 10.56 -10.74
N ARG A 570 5.88 9.61 -9.80
CA ARG A 570 5.78 9.87 -8.35
C ARG A 570 7.08 9.59 -7.59
N ASP A 571 8.07 9.05 -8.27
CA ASP A 571 9.36 8.69 -7.69
C ASP A 571 10.05 9.93 -7.12
N ALA A 572 10.55 9.81 -5.89
CA ALA A 572 11.21 10.90 -5.17
C ALA A 572 12.66 11.06 -5.66
N SER A 573 12.85 11.49 -6.91
CA SER A 573 14.16 11.75 -7.50
C SER A 573 14.58 13.21 -7.22
N VAL A 574 15.72 13.36 -6.53
CA VAL A 574 16.37 14.66 -6.27
C VAL A 574 17.21 15.09 -7.49
N THR A 575 17.97 14.15 -8.04
CA THR A 575 18.76 14.33 -9.27
C THR A 575 18.11 13.56 -10.42
N PRO A 576 18.27 14.03 -11.67
CA PRO A 576 17.76 13.30 -12.84
C PRO A 576 18.28 11.86 -12.87
N ALA A 577 17.38 10.90 -13.11
CA ALA A 577 17.74 9.51 -13.27
C ALA A 577 18.56 9.32 -14.56
N VAL A 578 19.70 8.66 -14.45
CA VAL A 578 20.63 8.43 -15.57
C VAL A 578 20.37 7.07 -16.23
N ASN A 579 20.10 6.05 -15.43
CA ASN A 579 19.91 4.68 -15.90
C ASN A 579 18.45 4.38 -16.28
N VAL A 580 17.87 5.27 -17.08
CA VAL A 580 16.50 5.12 -17.58
C VAL A 580 16.41 5.58 -19.03
N HIS A 581 15.66 4.86 -19.83
CA HIS A 581 15.37 5.18 -21.22
C HIS A 581 14.29 6.27 -21.28
N ALA A 582 14.55 7.33 -22.05
CA ALA A 582 13.48 8.24 -22.48
C ALA A 582 12.60 7.58 -23.57
N ARG A 583 13.21 6.70 -24.36
CA ARG A 583 12.58 5.83 -25.35
C ARG A 583 13.32 4.50 -25.38
N VAL A 584 12.59 3.40 -25.41
CA VAL A 584 13.17 2.06 -25.65
C VAL A 584 13.13 1.74 -27.15
N GLU A 585 14.08 0.93 -27.60
CA GLU A 585 13.98 0.29 -28.90
C GLU A 585 13.13 -0.97 -28.76
N LEU A 586 12.10 -1.09 -29.60
CA LEU A 586 11.13 -2.17 -29.53
C LEU A 586 11.83 -3.52 -29.79
N ASP A 587 11.56 -4.50 -28.92
CA ASP A 587 12.13 -5.85 -28.97
C ASP A 587 13.66 -5.92 -28.90
N ALA A 588 14.33 -4.81 -28.57
CA ALA A 588 15.77 -4.82 -28.33
C ALA A 588 16.10 -5.68 -27.11
N ALA A 589 17.23 -6.37 -27.18
CA ALA A 589 17.74 -7.14 -26.05
C ALA A 589 18.09 -6.22 -24.88
N THR A 590 17.76 -6.66 -23.66
CA THR A 590 18.18 -5.98 -22.43
C THR A 590 19.65 -6.29 -22.07
N GLY A 591 20.27 -7.23 -22.76
CA GLY A 591 21.59 -7.76 -22.40
C GLY A 591 21.56 -8.75 -21.21
N VAL A 592 20.40 -8.99 -20.61
CA VAL A 592 20.18 -10.12 -19.70
C VAL A 592 20.04 -11.38 -20.56
N GLU A 593 21.00 -12.30 -20.44
CA GLU A 593 21.00 -13.54 -21.23
C GLU A 593 20.04 -14.60 -20.67
N GLU A 594 20.05 -14.76 -19.34
CA GLU A 594 19.21 -15.73 -18.63
C GLU A 594 18.33 -14.99 -17.60
N PRO A 595 17.00 -15.23 -17.61
CA PRO A 595 16.12 -14.72 -16.57
C PRO A 595 16.58 -15.17 -15.18
N LEU A 596 16.71 -14.21 -14.27
CA LEU A 596 16.90 -14.52 -12.87
C LEU A 596 15.55 -14.99 -12.30
N ALA A 597 15.52 -16.13 -11.63
CA ALA A 597 14.33 -16.55 -10.92
C ALA A 597 13.93 -15.45 -9.92
N GLY A 598 12.63 -15.20 -9.77
CA GLY A 598 12.15 -14.17 -8.86
C GLY A 598 12.50 -14.45 -7.39
N PRO A 599 12.16 -13.54 -6.46
CA PRO A 599 12.56 -13.54 -5.04
C PRO A 599 12.30 -14.80 -4.17
N GLY A 600 11.96 -15.96 -4.73
CA GLY A 600 11.74 -17.20 -3.99
C GLY A 600 10.27 -17.38 -3.60
N PRO A 601 9.91 -18.53 -3.00
CA PRO A 601 8.53 -18.88 -2.69
C PRO A 601 7.84 -17.85 -1.80
N ARG A 602 6.50 -17.94 -1.70
CA ARG A 602 5.77 -17.40 -0.55
C ARG A 602 6.51 -17.80 0.71
N LEU A 603 6.84 -16.83 1.57
CA LEU A 603 7.63 -17.09 2.78
C LEU A 603 6.97 -18.24 3.56
N GLY A 604 7.68 -19.36 3.74
CA GLY A 604 7.15 -20.53 4.43
C GLY A 604 6.75 -21.74 3.56
N LEU A 605 6.93 -21.69 2.24
CA LEU A 605 6.97 -22.93 1.45
C LEU A 605 8.41 -23.48 1.45
N PRO A 606 8.64 -24.75 1.85
CA PRO A 606 9.93 -25.39 1.70
C PRO A 606 10.38 -25.52 0.24
#